data_AF-A0A7X3PZ79-F1
#
_entry.id   AF-A0A7X3PZ79-F1
#
_cell.length_a   1.000
_cell.length_b   1.000
_cell.length_c   1.000
_cell.angle_alpha   90.00
_cell.angle_beta   90.00
_cell.angle_gamma   90.00
#
_symmetry.space_group_name_H-M   'P 1'
#
loop_
_entity.id
_entity.type
_entity.pdbx_description
1 polymer ?
#
loop_
_entity_poly.entity_id
_entity_poly.type
_entity_poly.pdbx_seq_one_letter_code
_entity_poly.pdbx_strand_id
1 'polypeptide(L)' 'MGDFWIIVNNVAKEPNVFVMFPEEVKSLAQRGEKNGKVSYWLQPTAYDALQFREAWHRIGRGDEQMSDVGRVSKA' A
#
# COMPACT_ATOMS: atom_id res chain seq x y z
N MET A 1 2.80 6.84 -10.25
CA MET A 1 2.85 5.78 -9.22
C MET A 1 1.60 4.95 -9.39
N GLY A 2 1.67 3.62 -9.22
CA GLY A 2 0.47 2.79 -9.24
C GLY A 2 -0.45 3.09 -8.06
N ASP A 3 -1.69 2.60 -8.13
CA ASP A 3 -2.73 2.86 -7.11
C ASP A 3 -2.48 2.10 -5.80
N PHE A 4 -1.71 1.02 -5.87
CA PHE A 4 -1.39 0.15 -4.74
C PHE A 4 0.08 -0.21 -4.71
N TRP A 5 0.58 -0.44 -3.50
CA TRP A 5 1.86 -1.07 -3.23
C TRP A 5 1.60 -2.42 -2.57
N ILE A 6 2.05 -3.49 -3.23
CA ILE A 6 1.91 -4.86 -2.75
C ILE A 6 3.29 -5.38 -2.40
N ILE A 7 3.55 -5.58 -1.11
CA ILE A 7 4.82 -6.13 -0.63
C ILE A 7 4.58 -7.59 -0.29
N VAL A 8 5.33 -8.48 -0.94
CA VAL A 8 5.34 -9.91 -0.62
C VAL A 8 6.68 -10.27 -0.01
N ASN A 9 6.69 -10.78 1.22
CA ASN A 9 7.90 -11.21 1.90
C ASN A 9 7.84 -12.71 2.25
N ASN A 10 8.99 -13.27 2.66
CA ASN A 10 9.11 -14.65 3.12
C ASN A 10 8.54 -15.71 2.14
N VAL A 11 8.62 -15.42 0.84
CA VAL A 11 7.97 -16.16 -0.26
C VAL A 11 8.25 -17.67 -0.23
N ALA A 12 9.48 -18.05 0.12
CA ALA A 12 9.93 -19.43 0.10
C ALA A 12 9.48 -20.28 1.31
N LYS A 13 8.86 -19.68 2.34
CA LYS A 13 8.45 -20.38 3.56
C LYS A 13 6.99 -20.09 3.91
N GLU A 14 6.75 -18.97 4.56
CA GLU A 14 5.42 -18.51 4.96
C GLU A 14 5.21 -17.14 4.32
N PRO A 15 4.75 -17.09 3.06
CA PRO A 15 4.54 -15.84 2.36
C PRO A 15 3.54 -14.97 3.11
N ASN A 16 3.85 -13.68 3.23
CA ASN A 16 2.90 -12.68 3.71
C ASN A 16 2.78 -11.58 2.68
N VAL A 17 1.57 -11.06 2.54
CA VAL A 17 1.28 -9.94 1.66
C VAL A 17 0.84 -8.74 2.48
N PHE A 18 1.36 -7.58 2.11
CA PHE A 18 0.96 -6.29 2.68
C PHE A 18 0.48 -5.38 1.55
N VAL A 19 -0.72 -4.82 1.71
CA VAL A 19 -1.37 -3.95 0.72
C VAL A 19 -1.45 -2.54 1.30
N MET A 20 -0.80 -1.59 0.62
CA MET A 20 -0.70 -0.20 1.05
C MET A 20 -1.08 0.76 -0.08
N PHE A 21 -1.56 1.94 0.29
CA PHE A 21 -1.70 3.08 -0.62
C PHE A 21 -0.37 3.82 -0.75
N PRO A 22 -0.09 4.47 -1.91
CA PRO A 22 1.15 5.22 -2.11
C PRO A 22 1.40 6.31 -1.05
N GLU A 23 0.34 6.87 -0.49
CA GLU A 23 0.36 7.95 0.50
C GLU A 23 0.84 7.42 1.85
N GLU A 24 0.43 6.21 2.22
CA GLU A 24 0.93 5.51 3.41
C GLU A 24 2.41 5.18 3.25
N VAL A 25 2.82 4.69 2.07
CA VAL A 25 4.23 4.41 1.76
C VAL A 25 5.09 5.67 1.87
N LYS A 26 4.65 6.79 1.27
CA LYS A 26 5.36 8.08 1.36
C LYS A 26 5.44 8.58 2.81
N SER A 27 4.37 8.45 3.58
CA SER A 27 4.32 8.91 4.97
C SER A 27 5.20 8.08 5.91
N LEU A 28 5.36 6.79 5.63
CA LEU A 28 6.09 5.85 6.48
C LEU A 28 7.55 5.66 6.05
N ALA A 29 7.90 6.04 4.82
CA ALA A 29 9.26 5.99 4.33
C ALA A 29 10.17 6.95 5.09
N GLN A 30 11.30 6.43 5.57
CA GLN A 30 12.30 7.23 6.26
C GLN A 30 13.24 7.89 5.25
N ARG A 31 13.54 9.17 5.48
CA ARG A 31 14.57 9.91 4.74
C ARG A 31 15.94 9.63 5.36
N GLY A 32 16.81 8.97 4.63
CA GLY A 32 18.23 8.83 4.95
C GLY A 32 19.08 9.84 4.18
N GLU A 33 20.16 10.33 4.78
CA GLU A 33 21.15 11.17 4.10
C GLU A 33 22.56 10.68 4.43
N LYS A 34 23.37 10.43 3.39
CA LYS A 34 24.76 9.98 3.55
C LYS A 34 25.61 10.53 2.42
N ASN A 35 26.73 11.18 2.75
CA ASN A 35 27.65 11.78 1.78
C ASN A 35 26.96 12.73 0.78
N GLY A 36 26.01 13.54 1.27
CA GLY A 36 25.20 14.46 0.45
C GLY A 36 24.17 13.78 -0.47
N LYS A 37 24.02 12.46 -0.41
CA LYS A 37 23.00 11.70 -1.14
C LYS A 37 21.82 11.40 -0.24
N VAL A 38 20.63 11.72 -0.72
CA VAL A 38 19.36 11.42 -0.05
C VAL A 38 18.82 10.09 -0.58
N SER A 39 18.38 9.23 0.34
CA SER A 39 17.64 8.01 0.04
C SER A 39 16.32 8.00 0.82
N TYR A 40 15.31 7.35 0.26
CA TYR A 40 14.06 7.07 0.97
C TYR A 40 13.92 5.56 1.08
N TRP A 41 13.62 5.08 2.28
CA TRP A 41 13.48 3.64 2.53
C TRP A 41 12.31 3.36 3.45
N LEU A 42 11.43 2.46 3.01
CA LEU A 42 10.37 1.91 3.84
C LEU A 42 10.91 0.68 4.57
N GLN A 43 11.01 0.76 5.90
CA GLN A 43 11.51 -0.35 6.72
C GLN A 43 10.42 -1.42 6.92
N PRO A 44 10.78 -2.71 7.05
CA PRO A 44 9.83 -3.79 7.35
C PRO A 44 8.90 -3.51 8.52
N THR A 45 9.44 -2.96 9.61
CA THR A 45 8.68 -2.59 10.80
C THR A 45 7.59 -1.53 10.56
N ALA A 46 7.68 -0.76 9.47
CA ALA A 46 6.70 0.25 9.13
C ALA A 46 5.46 -0.32 8.43
N TYR A 47 5.61 -1.44 7.69
CA TYR A 47 4.50 -2.09 6.98
C TYR A 47 4.07 -3.43 7.58
N ASP A 48 4.86 -4.03 8.47
CA ASP A 48 4.51 -5.24 9.21
C ASP A 48 3.52 -4.91 10.34
N ALA A 49 2.36 -4.42 9.94
CA ALA A 49 1.25 -4.02 10.80
C ALA A 49 -0.03 -4.70 10.31
N LEU A 50 -0.90 -5.07 11.26
CA LEU A 50 -2.12 -5.81 10.98
C LEU A 50 -3.04 -5.12 9.97
N GLN A 51 -3.07 -3.78 9.96
CA GLN A 51 -3.88 -2.99 9.03
C GLN A 51 -3.48 -3.14 7.56
N PHE A 52 -2.26 -3.57 7.28
CA PHE A 52 -1.72 -3.74 5.92
C PHE A 52 -1.67 -5.22 5.52
N ARG A 53 -1.51 -6.13 6.49
CA ARG A 53 -1.36 -7.57 6.27
C ARG A 53 -2.64 -8.18 5.69
N GLU A 54 -2.50 -8.86 4.55
CA GLU A 54 -3.60 -9.49 3.79
C GLU A 54 -4.78 -8.54 3.51
N ALA A 55 -4.52 -7.22 3.43
CA ALA A 55 -5.53 -6.19 3.27
C ALA A 55 -6.06 -6.08 1.83
N TRP A 56 -6.35 -7.21 1.19
CA TRP A 56 -6.85 -7.32 -0.19
C TRP A 56 -8.14 -6.56 -0.44
N HIS A 57 -8.98 -6.44 0.60
CA HIS A 57 -10.22 -5.66 0.55
C HIS A 57 -10.00 -4.19 0.13
N ARG A 58 -8.79 -3.65 0.31
CA ARG A 58 -8.43 -2.28 -0.11
C ARG A 58 -8.41 -2.11 -1.63
N ILE A 59 -8.13 -3.18 -2.38
CA ILE A 59 -8.13 -3.17 -3.86
C ILE A 59 -9.56 -3.23 -4.40
N GLY A 60 -10.49 -3.77 -3.62
CA GLY A 60 -11.87 -4.03 -4.05
C GLY A 60 -11.99 -5.33 -4.86
N ARG A 61 -13.18 -5.56 -5.41
CA ARG A 61 -13.52 -6.73 -6.21
C ARG A 61 -13.66 -6.34 -7.68
N GLY A 62 -12.96 -7.05 -8.56
CA GLY A 62 -13.06 -6.82 -10.02
C GLY A 62 -14.34 -7.36 -10.64
N ASP A 63 -15.11 -8.16 -9.89
CA ASP A 63 -16.38 -8.78 -10.27
C ASP A 63 -17.60 -8.07 -9.69
N GLU A 64 -17.41 -7.07 -8.82
CA GLU A 64 -18.50 -6.22 -8.36
C GLU A 64 -18.90 -5.26 -9.49
N GLN A 65 -20.07 -5.51 -10.10
CA GLN A 65 -20.74 -4.48 -10.87
C GLN A 65 -21.07 -3.33 -9.92
N MET A 66 -20.40 -2.21 -10.11
CA MET A 66 -20.70 -0.96 -9.43
C MET A 66 -22.16 -0.62 -9.77
N SER A 67 -23.09 -0.98 -8.89
CA SER A 67 -24.45 -0.47 -8.99
C SER A 67 -24.36 1.03 -8.76
N ASP A 68 -24.83 1.77 -9.75
CA ASP A 68 -24.73 3.22 -9.87
C ASP A 68 -25.50 3.90 -8.72
N VAL A 69 -24.91 3.91 -7.51
CA VAL A 69 -25.40 4.66 -6.37
C VAL A 69 -24.71 6.02 -6.40
N GLY A 70 -25.34 6.92 -7.15
CA GLY A 70 -25.32 8.34 -6.84
C GLY A 70 -24.14 9.12 -7.40
N ARG A 71 -24.08 9.26 -8.72
CA ARG A 71 -23.57 10.50 -9.31
C ARG A 71 -24.53 11.64 -8.93
N VAL A 72 -24.38 12.20 -7.73
CA VAL A 72 -25.06 13.46 -7.38
C VAL A 72 -24.41 14.56 -8.21
N SER A 73 -25.20 15.13 -9.12
CA SER A 73 -24.88 16.32 -9.90
C SER A 73 -24.33 17.42 -9.01
N LYS A 74 -23.19 17.99 -9.41
CA LYS A 74 -22.88 19.38 -9.08
C LYS A 74 -23.82 20.26 -9.91
N ALA A 75 -24.69 21.00 -9.23
CA ALA A 75 -25.34 22.20 -9.76
C ALA A 75 -24.35 23.38 -9.74
#